data_AF-A0A9P9WG34-F1
#
_entry.id   AF-A0A9P9WG34-F1
#
_cell.length_a   1.000
_cell.length_b   1.000
_cell.length_c   1.000
_cell.angle_alpha   90.00
_cell.angle_beta   90.00
_cell.angle_gamma   90.00
#
_symmetry.space_group_name_H-M   'P 1'
#
loop_
_entity.id
_entity.type
_entity.pdbx_description
1 polymer ?
#
loop_
_entity_poly.entity_id
_entity_poly.type
_entity_poly.pdbx_seq_one_letter_code
_entity_poly.pdbx_strand_id
1 'polypeptide(L)'
;MASQLSQSGIDSHTIGLALLRLAPLSVSSASLMFSWAQDLFISGFVNPKLANHPDHLSGKLLPYYMPGVWITGTTAIFIAYPGTMLLALANSVGRGAVENQLARRLYLAGSVMSIAHFYYGLRSKSLMAAIGSPQDPGVKNENVVRTWLSMHFRRSLLVNLPAWLCLVSATAVVLINGLDSKH
;
A
#
# COMPACT_ATOMS: atom_id res chain seq x y z
N MET A 1 43.94 29.44 -8.07
CA MET A 1 43.50 28.13 -8.63
C MET A 1 43.05 27.11 -7.58
N ALA A 2 43.07 27.41 -6.28
CA ALA A 2 42.63 26.49 -5.21
C ALA A 2 41.26 26.86 -4.58
N SER A 3 40.41 27.63 -5.27
CA SER A 3 39.09 28.05 -4.75
C SER A 3 37.90 27.53 -5.56
N GLN A 4 38.12 26.69 -6.59
CA GLN A 4 37.04 26.13 -7.41
C GLN A 4 36.69 24.66 -7.08
N LEU A 5 37.27 24.09 -6.01
CA LEU A 5 37.05 22.68 -5.64
C LEU A 5 36.15 22.47 -4.42
N SER A 6 35.37 23.48 -3.99
CA SER A 6 34.55 23.40 -2.76
C SER A 6 33.07 23.76 -2.97
N GLN A 7 32.45 23.37 -4.09
CA GLN A 7 31.00 23.51 -4.30
C GLN A 7 30.32 22.23 -4.84
N SER A 8 30.85 21.05 -4.53
CA SER A 8 30.24 19.76 -4.90
C SER A 8 29.50 19.09 -3.74
N GLY A 9 29.03 19.86 -2.76
CA GLY A 9 28.20 19.34 -1.66
C GLY A 9 26.74 19.36 -2.08
N ILE A 10 26.09 18.20 -2.16
CA ILE A 10 24.63 18.13 -2.26
C ILE A 10 24.06 18.84 -1.03
N ASP A 11 23.33 19.93 -1.23
CA ASP A 11 22.77 20.69 -0.11
C ASP A 11 21.63 19.90 0.57
N SER A 12 21.45 20.11 1.88
CA SER A 12 20.45 19.41 2.69
C SER A 12 19.01 19.61 2.19
N HIS A 13 18.73 20.74 1.54
CA HIS A 13 17.41 21.06 1.01
C HIS A 13 17.10 20.20 -0.23
N THR A 14 18.08 20.00 -1.11
CA THR A 14 18.02 19.11 -2.28
C THR A 14 17.82 17.67 -1.84
N ILE A 15 18.53 17.19 -0.81
CA ILE A 15 18.30 15.86 -0.22
C ILE A 15 16.88 15.75 0.34
N GLY A 16 16.43 16.75 1.11
CA GLY A 16 15.09 16.79 1.69
C GLY A 16 13.99 16.70 0.63
N LEU A 17 14.13 17.44 -0.48
CA LEU A 17 13.18 17.37 -1.59
C LEU A 17 13.22 16.03 -2.32
N ALA A 18 14.40 15.44 -2.52
CA ALA A 18 14.52 14.12 -3.13
C ALA A 18 13.82 13.05 -2.27
N LEU A 19 14.04 13.08 -0.96
CA LEU A 19 13.37 12.20 -0.01
C LEU A 19 11.86 12.40 -0.02
N LEU A 20 11.38 13.65 0.00
CA LEU A 20 9.95 13.96 -0.08
C LEU A 20 9.31 13.42 -1.36
N ARG A 21 9.99 13.52 -2.50
CA ARG A 21 9.50 13.03 -3.80
C ARG A 21 9.48 11.50 -3.89
N LEU A 22 10.45 10.84 -3.27
CA LEU A 22 10.51 9.38 -3.26
C LEU A 22 9.58 8.73 -2.22
N ALA A 23 9.32 9.42 -1.10
CA ALA A 23 8.59 8.87 0.03
C ALA A 23 7.20 8.30 -0.32
N PRO A 24 6.34 8.94 -1.14
CA PRO A 24 5.06 8.36 -1.54
C PRO A 24 5.20 7.00 -2.20
N LEU A 25 6.17 6.86 -3.12
CA LEU A 25 6.42 5.61 -3.83
C LEU A 25 6.93 4.53 -2.86
N SER A 26 7.83 4.88 -1.95
CA SER A 26 8.35 3.94 -0.95
C SER A 26 7.24 3.38 -0.06
N VAL A 27 6.40 4.26 0.50
CA VAL A 27 5.29 3.86 1.38
C VAL A 27 4.22 3.08 0.59
N SER A 28 3.90 3.51 -0.63
CA SER A 28 2.96 2.79 -1.50
C SER A 28 3.47 1.42 -1.95
N SER A 29 4.78 1.26 -2.13
CA SER A 29 5.38 -0.03 -2.47
C SER A 29 5.32 -0.99 -1.27
N ALA A 30 5.60 -0.48 -0.07
CA ALA A 30 5.47 -1.25 1.16
C ALA A 30 4.02 -1.68 1.42
N SER A 31 3.03 -0.81 1.20
CA SER A 31 1.62 -1.16 1.37
C SER A 31 1.11 -2.13 0.31
N LEU A 32 1.58 -2.03 -0.94
CA LEU A 32 1.26 -2.99 -2.01
C LEU A 32 1.87 -4.36 -1.72
N MET A 33 3.13 -4.42 -1.28
CA MET A 33 3.78 -5.65 -0.84
C MET A 33 3.05 -6.28 0.35
N PHE A 34 2.64 -5.47 1.33
CA PHE A 34 1.82 -5.93 2.45
C PHE A 34 0.51 -6.54 1.96
N SER A 35 -0.19 -5.89 1.03
CA SER A 35 -1.41 -6.41 0.39
C SER A 35 -1.13 -7.78 -0.25
N TRP A 36 -0.08 -7.90 -1.06
CA TRP A 36 0.29 -9.16 -1.70
C TRP A 36 0.61 -10.27 -0.69
N ALA A 37 1.36 -9.95 0.36
CA ALA A 37 1.67 -10.90 1.43
C ALA A 37 0.40 -11.40 2.13
N GLN A 38 -0.59 -10.52 2.36
CA GLN A 38 -1.87 -10.92 2.94
C GLN A 38 -2.60 -11.94 2.05
N ASP A 39 -2.65 -11.73 0.73
CA ASP A 39 -3.24 -12.70 -0.20
C ASP A 39 -2.50 -14.05 -0.13
N LEU A 40 -1.16 -14.04 -0.14
CA LEU A 40 -0.35 -15.25 -0.08
C LEU A 40 -0.61 -16.06 1.21
N PHE A 41 -0.48 -15.43 2.38
CA PHE A 41 -0.57 -16.14 3.65
C PHE A 41 -2.01 -16.58 3.97
N ILE A 42 -3.00 -15.77 3.62
CA ILE A 42 -4.40 -16.04 3.99
C ILE A 42 -5.05 -17.02 3.01
N SER A 43 -4.68 -16.98 1.72
CA SER A 43 -5.16 -17.97 0.75
C SER A 43 -4.73 -19.40 1.10
N GLY A 44 -3.63 -19.57 1.85
CA GLY A 44 -3.19 -20.85 2.39
C GLY A 44 -4.27 -21.57 3.21
N PHE A 45 -5.05 -20.83 4.01
CA PHE A 45 -6.14 -21.39 4.83
C PHE A 45 -7.31 -21.93 4.01
N VAL A 46 -7.42 -21.57 2.74
CA VAL A 46 -8.53 -21.99 1.87
C VAL A 46 -8.05 -22.69 0.60
N ASN A 47 -6.78 -23.11 0.60
CA ASN A 47 -6.18 -23.88 -0.47
C ASN A 47 -6.95 -25.20 -0.66
N PRO A 48 -7.34 -25.57 -1.89
CA PRO A 48 -8.10 -26.80 -2.14
C PRO A 48 -7.42 -28.07 -1.62
N LYS A 49 -6.09 -28.16 -1.68
CA LYS A 49 -5.35 -29.33 -1.16
C LYS A 49 -5.47 -29.46 0.35
N LEU A 50 -5.52 -28.34 1.07
CA LEU A 50 -5.74 -28.32 2.51
C LEU A 50 -7.20 -28.57 2.84
N ALA A 51 -8.12 -27.87 2.19
CA ALA A 51 -9.56 -27.95 2.44
C ALA A 51 -10.18 -29.33 2.12
N ASN A 52 -9.56 -30.10 1.22
CA ASN A 52 -10.02 -31.46 0.89
C ASN A 52 -9.42 -32.54 1.81
N HIS A 53 -8.46 -32.19 2.67
CA HIS A 53 -7.88 -33.14 3.60
C HIS A 53 -8.85 -33.38 4.77
N PRO A 54 -9.29 -34.61 5.06
CA PRO A 54 -10.39 -34.88 6.01
C PRO A 54 -10.17 -34.29 7.40
N ASP A 55 -8.92 -34.21 7.87
CA ASP A 55 -8.56 -33.71 9.20
C ASP A 55 -8.03 -32.27 9.23
N HIS A 56 -8.27 -31.46 8.19
CA HIS A 56 -7.72 -30.10 8.14
C HIS A 56 -8.27 -29.19 9.27
N LEU A 57 -7.41 -28.33 9.79
CA LEU A 57 -7.74 -27.41 10.89
C LEU A 57 -7.84 -25.95 10.45
N SER A 58 -7.69 -25.64 9.16
CA SER A 58 -7.61 -24.25 8.68
C SER A 58 -8.73 -23.36 9.21
N GLY A 59 -9.99 -23.74 8.99
CA GLY A 59 -11.14 -22.98 9.48
C GLY A 59 -11.21 -22.87 11.00
N LYS A 60 -10.69 -23.86 11.73
CA LYS A 60 -10.65 -23.89 13.19
C LYS A 60 -9.55 -23.02 13.79
N LEU A 61 -8.48 -22.75 13.03
CA LEU A 61 -7.36 -21.90 13.45
C LEU A 61 -7.65 -20.40 13.22
N LEU A 62 -8.52 -20.06 12.26
CA LEU A 62 -8.83 -18.68 11.88
C LEU A 62 -9.27 -17.77 13.05
N PRO A 63 -10.13 -18.21 14.00
CA PRO A 63 -10.52 -17.38 15.14
C PRO A 63 -9.36 -16.97 16.04
N TYR A 64 -8.27 -17.72 16.05
CA TYR A 64 -7.09 -17.47 16.89
C TYR A 64 -5.99 -16.73 16.12
N TYR A 65 -5.80 -17.09 14.85
CA TYR A 65 -4.79 -16.48 13.98
C TYR A 65 -5.16 -15.05 13.58
N MET A 66 -6.41 -14.84 13.15
CA MET A 66 -6.82 -13.61 12.47
C MET A 66 -6.85 -12.37 13.38
N PRO A 67 -7.31 -12.43 14.65
CA PRO A 67 -7.24 -11.27 15.54
C PRO A 67 -5.82 -10.73 15.72
N GLY A 68 -4.82 -11.63 15.83
CA GLY A 68 -3.41 -11.24 15.99
C GLY A 68 -2.87 -10.51 14.76
N VAL A 69 -3.11 -11.05 13.57
CA VAL A 69 -2.69 -10.41 12.31
C VAL A 69 -3.42 -9.08 12.10
N TRP A 70 -4.68 -8.96 12.53
CA TRP A 70 -5.53 -7.81 12.26
C TRP A 70 -5.24 -6.59 13.09
N ILE A 71 -4.85 -6.74 14.36
CA ILE A 71 -4.47 -5.59 15.18
C ILE A 71 -3.26 -4.89 14.54
N THR A 72 -2.19 -5.63 14.25
CA THR A 72 -0.97 -5.07 13.67
C THR A 72 -1.19 -4.61 12.22
N GLY A 73 -1.90 -5.40 11.42
CA GLY A 73 -2.20 -5.07 10.02
C GLY A 73 -3.06 -3.81 9.88
N THR A 74 -4.03 -3.60 10.77
CA THR A 74 -4.87 -2.40 10.77
C THR A 74 -4.04 -1.15 11.05
N THR A 75 -3.15 -1.18 12.05
CA THR A 75 -2.23 -0.07 12.33
C THR A 75 -1.37 0.27 11.13
N ALA A 76 -0.78 -0.74 10.46
CA ALA A 76 0.01 -0.52 9.26
C ALA A 76 -0.79 0.17 8.13
N ILE A 77 -2.06 -0.23 7.92
CA ILE A 77 -2.97 0.39 6.94
C ILE A 77 -3.26 1.85 7.28
N PHE A 78 -3.59 2.15 8.54
CA PHE A 78 -3.89 3.52 8.98
C PHE A 78 -2.69 4.47 8.95
N ILE A 79 -1.46 3.95 8.94
CA ILE A 79 -0.26 4.74 8.72
C ILE A 79 0.03 4.87 7.23
N ALA A 80 0.07 3.74 6.50
CA ALA A 80 0.60 3.72 5.14
C ALA A 80 -0.28 4.45 4.12
N TYR A 81 -1.60 4.26 4.14
CA TYR A 81 -2.48 4.85 3.12
C TYR A 81 -2.69 6.37 3.32
N PRO A 82 -2.98 6.87 4.54
CA PRO A 82 -2.97 8.31 4.79
C PRO A 82 -1.58 8.93 4.64
N GLY A 83 -0.52 8.23 5.06
CA GLY A 83 0.86 8.69 4.87
C GLY A 83 1.20 8.89 3.38
N THR A 84 0.91 7.88 2.55
CA THR A 84 1.08 7.97 1.09
C THR A 84 0.25 9.12 0.51
N MET A 85 -1.01 9.28 0.95
CA MET A 85 -1.89 10.37 0.52
C MET A 85 -1.28 11.75 0.82
N LEU A 86 -0.85 11.98 2.06
CA LEU A 86 -0.29 13.25 2.52
C LEU A 86 1.04 13.57 1.83
N LEU A 87 1.95 12.59 1.74
CA LEU A 87 3.23 12.76 1.06
C LEU A 87 3.03 13.05 -0.44
N ALA A 88 2.10 12.35 -1.09
CA ALA A 88 1.79 12.60 -2.50
C ALA A 88 1.14 13.98 -2.70
N LEU A 89 0.24 14.42 -1.79
CA LEU A 89 -0.31 15.77 -1.82
C LEU A 89 0.78 16.83 -1.67
N ALA A 90 1.72 16.65 -0.74
CA ALA A 90 2.84 17.58 -0.55
C ALA A 90 3.69 17.77 -1.82
N ASN A 91 3.77 16.74 -2.68
CA ASN A 91 4.44 16.82 -3.98
C ASN A 91 3.58 17.40 -5.11
N SER A 92 2.26 17.50 -4.92
CA SER A 92 1.32 17.96 -5.94
C SER A 92 0.81 19.39 -5.73
N VAL A 93 0.69 19.83 -4.47
CA VAL A 93 0.06 21.11 -4.09
C VAL A 93 0.97 21.94 -3.17
N GLY A 94 0.81 23.26 -3.23
CA GLY A 94 1.56 24.20 -2.39
C GLY A 94 2.92 24.61 -2.96
N ARG A 95 3.68 25.36 -2.15
CA ARG A 95 4.94 26.02 -2.57
C ARG A 95 6.10 25.05 -2.84
N GLY A 96 6.02 23.82 -2.34
CA GLY A 96 7.02 22.76 -2.55
C GLY A 96 6.64 21.73 -3.62
N ALA A 97 5.53 21.94 -4.34
CA ALA A 97 5.07 21.02 -5.37
C ALA A 97 6.10 20.88 -6.51
N VAL A 98 6.12 19.71 -7.14
CA VAL A 98 6.93 19.48 -8.34
C VAL A 98 6.50 20.45 -9.45
N GLU A 99 7.44 21.03 -10.19
CA GLU A 99 7.11 22.01 -11.24
C GLU A 99 6.40 21.36 -12.45
N ASN A 100 6.83 20.14 -12.81
CA ASN A 100 6.26 19.39 -13.92
C ASN A 100 4.78 19.04 -13.67
N GLN A 101 3.90 19.54 -14.54
CA GLN A 101 2.44 19.39 -14.40
C GLN A 101 1.95 17.95 -14.48
N LEU A 102 2.60 17.12 -15.31
CA LEU A 102 2.25 15.70 -15.41
C LEU A 102 2.59 14.99 -14.10
N ALA A 103 3.79 15.21 -13.55
CA ALA A 103 4.19 14.63 -12.26
C ALA A 103 3.22 15.05 -11.14
N ARG A 104 2.81 16.32 -11.08
CA ARG A 104 1.81 16.80 -10.09
C ARG A 104 0.50 16.03 -10.20
N ARG A 105 -0.05 15.91 -11.41
CA ARG A 105 -1.32 15.20 -11.65
C ARG A 105 -1.20 13.72 -11.26
N LEU A 106 -0.07 13.09 -11.53
CA LEU A 106 0.20 11.71 -11.14
C LEU A 106 0.31 11.55 -9.62
N TYR A 107 1.01 12.45 -8.92
CA TYR A 107 1.00 12.47 -7.45
C TYR A 107 -0.41 12.66 -6.88
N LEU A 108 -1.19 13.58 -7.45
CA LEU A 108 -2.57 13.81 -7.02
C LEU A 108 -3.45 12.57 -7.22
N ALA A 109 -3.37 11.94 -8.41
CA ALA A 109 -4.10 10.71 -8.71
C ALA A 109 -3.69 9.56 -7.77
N GLY A 110 -2.39 9.39 -7.53
CA GLY A 110 -1.87 8.42 -6.57
C GLY A 110 -2.38 8.68 -5.15
N SER A 111 -2.47 9.94 -4.74
CA SER A 111 -3.04 10.33 -3.44
C SER A 111 -4.51 9.94 -3.30
N VAL A 112 -5.33 10.27 -4.31
CA VAL A 112 -6.76 9.93 -4.34
C VAL A 112 -6.96 8.42 -4.31
N MET A 113 -6.21 7.67 -5.13
CA MET A 113 -6.29 6.21 -5.15
C MET A 113 -5.82 5.57 -3.85
N SER A 114 -4.82 6.14 -3.18
CA SER A 114 -4.35 5.68 -1.88
C SER A 114 -5.46 5.77 -0.83
N ILE A 115 -6.16 6.90 -0.71
CA ILE A 115 -7.23 7.04 0.28
C ILE A 115 -8.49 6.26 -0.11
N ALA A 116 -8.73 6.03 -1.42
CA ALA A 116 -9.82 5.20 -1.91
C ALA A 116 -9.76 3.74 -1.39
N HIS A 117 -8.62 3.29 -0.86
CA HIS A 117 -8.51 2.04 -0.11
C HIS A 117 -9.62 1.88 0.95
N PHE A 118 -9.94 2.96 1.67
CA PHE A 118 -10.90 2.94 2.77
C PHE A 118 -12.36 2.79 2.33
N TYR A 119 -12.67 2.89 1.04
CA TYR A 119 -13.99 2.55 0.49
C TYR A 119 -14.41 1.12 0.87
N TYR A 120 -13.44 0.20 0.97
CA TYR A 120 -13.67 -1.20 1.36
C TYR A 120 -13.64 -1.43 2.88
N GLY A 121 -13.39 -0.40 3.69
CA GLY A 121 -13.05 -0.50 5.11
C GLY A 121 -14.14 -1.14 5.97
N LEU A 122 -15.39 -0.65 5.89
CA LEU A 122 -16.50 -1.17 6.69
C LEU A 122 -16.80 -2.64 6.37
N ARG A 123 -16.83 -2.99 5.09
CA ARG A 123 -17.03 -4.37 4.65
C ARG A 123 -15.87 -5.27 5.09
N SER A 124 -14.64 -4.81 4.95
CA SER A 124 -13.46 -5.54 5.43
C SER A 124 -13.56 -5.80 6.93
N LYS A 125 -13.88 -4.79 7.74
CA LYS A 125 -14.04 -4.93 9.19
C LYS A 125 -15.11 -5.96 9.57
N SER A 126 -16.26 -5.93 8.90
CA SER A 126 -17.34 -6.90 9.11
C SER A 126 -16.90 -8.33 8.79
N LEU A 127 -16.24 -8.54 7.65
CA LEU A 127 -15.73 -9.86 7.26
C LEU A 127 -14.65 -10.34 8.24
N MET A 128 -13.77 -9.45 8.71
CA MET A 128 -12.76 -9.81 9.72
C MET A 128 -13.36 -10.28 11.03
N ALA A 129 -14.40 -9.59 11.52
CA ALA A 129 -15.10 -9.99 12.73
C ALA A 129 -15.75 -11.38 12.55
N ALA A 130 -16.33 -11.64 11.38
CA ALA A 130 -16.92 -12.94 11.07
C ALA A 130 -15.86 -14.06 10.92
N ILE A 131 -14.68 -13.78 10.37
CA ILE A 131 -13.58 -14.75 10.31
C ILE A 131 -13.04 -15.04 11.72
N GLY A 132 -12.92 -14.01 12.56
CA GLY A 132 -12.43 -14.11 13.93
C GLY A 132 -13.43 -14.72 14.92
N SER A 133 -14.67 -14.98 14.50
CA SER A 133 -15.73 -15.50 15.37
C SER A 133 -15.46 -16.95 15.75
N PRO A 134 -15.42 -17.28 17.06
CA PRO A 134 -15.29 -18.66 17.53
C PRO A 134 -16.61 -19.44 17.49
N GLN A 135 -17.71 -18.83 17.02
CA GLN A 135 -19.01 -19.49 16.92
C GLN A 135 -19.06 -20.34 15.64
N ASP A 136 -19.12 -21.67 15.81
CA ASP A 136 -19.11 -22.68 14.75
C ASP A 136 -17.85 -22.62 13.85
N PRO A 137 -16.66 -22.82 14.44
CA PRO A 137 -15.40 -22.65 13.73
C PRO A 137 -15.20 -23.74 12.68
N GLY A 138 -14.71 -23.37 11.49
CA GLY A 138 -14.47 -24.31 10.39
C GLY A 138 -14.86 -23.74 9.02
N VAL A 139 -15.66 -24.50 8.28
CA VAL A 139 -16.10 -24.20 6.90
C VAL A 139 -16.73 -22.81 6.78
N LYS A 140 -17.47 -22.36 7.80
CA LYS A 140 -18.06 -21.02 7.84
C LYS A 140 -17.00 -19.93 7.76
N ASN A 141 -15.95 -20.01 8.59
CA ASN A 141 -14.84 -19.04 8.59
C ASN A 141 -14.10 -19.07 7.25
N GLU A 142 -13.89 -20.25 6.67
CA GLU A 142 -13.24 -20.40 5.35
C GLU A 142 -14.03 -19.73 4.23
N ASN A 143 -15.36 -19.89 4.22
CA ASN A 143 -16.21 -19.22 3.24
C ASN A 143 -16.15 -17.69 3.37
N VAL A 144 -16.07 -17.19 4.60
CA VAL A 144 -15.86 -15.75 4.85
C VAL A 144 -14.46 -15.33 4.39
N VAL A 145 -13.42 -16.14 4.61
CA VAL A 145 -12.06 -15.89 4.08
C VAL A 145 -12.08 -15.81 2.55
N ARG A 146 -12.75 -16.74 1.84
CA ARG A 146 -12.88 -16.68 0.37
C ARG A 146 -13.55 -15.39 -0.10
N THR A 147 -14.61 -14.98 0.60
CA THR A 147 -15.31 -13.73 0.33
C THR A 147 -14.41 -12.52 0.55
N TRP A 148 -13.64 -12.53 1.63
CA TRP A 148 -12.69 -11.48 1.94
C TRP A 148 -11.55 -11.43 0.91
N LEU A 149 -10.93 -12.55 0.55
CA LEU A 149 -9.87 -12.64 -0.47
C LEU A 149 -10.34 -12.09 -1.82
N SER A 150 -11.56 -12.43 -2.25
CA SER A 150 -12.13 -11.87 -3.50
C SER A 150 -12.27 -10.35 -3.46
N MET A 151 -12.73 -9.80 -2.33
CA MET A 151 -12.84 -8.34 -2.15
C MET A 151 -11.45 -7.70 -2.02
N HIS A 152 -10.55 -8.33 -1.28
CA HIS A 152 -9.18 -7.90 -1.04
C HIS A 152 -8.40 -7.80 -2.34
N PHE A 153 -8.46 -8.83 -3.18
CA PHE A 153 -7.84 -8.85 -4.50
C PHE A 153 -8.37 -7.72 -5.39
N ARG A 154 -9.70 -7.53 -5.44
CA ARG A 154 -10.32 -6.41 -6.18
C ARG A 154 -9.84 -5.06 -5.69
N ARG A 155 -9.78 -4.84 -4.38
CA ARG A 155 -9.23 -3.60 -3.80
C ARG A 155 -7.76 -3.41 -4.20
N SER A 156 -6.96 -4.47 -4.10
CA SER A 156 -5.54 -4.42 -4.49
C SER A 156 -5.39 -4.02 -5.95
N LEU A 157 -6.21 -4.59 -6.84
CA LEU A 157 -6.17 -4.33 -8.28
C LEU A 157 -6.73 -2.95 -8.66
N LEU A 158 -7.80 -2.49 -8.01
CA LEU A 158 -8.55 -1.30 -8.43
C LEU A 158 -8.05 -0.01 -7.78
N VAL A 159 -7.42 -0.08 -6.61
CA VAL A 159 -6.97 1.13 -5.90
C VAL A 159 -5.50 1.08 -5.50
N ASN A 160 -5.00 -0.04 -4.95
CA ASN A 160 -3.61 -0.09 -4.48
C ASN A 160 -2.60 -0.10 -5.65
N LEU A 161 -2.80 -0.97 -6.64
CA LEU A 161 -1.93 -1.06 -7.81
C LEU A 161 -1.98 0.23 -8.66
N PRO A 162 -3.15 0.83 -8.96
CA PRO A 162 -3.22 2.11 -9.66
C PRO A 162 -2.56 3.25 -8.89
N ALA A 163 -2.72 3.31 -7.56
CA ALA A 163 -2.00 4.29 -6.74
C ALA A 163 -0.49 4.15 -6.92
N TRP A 164 0.02 2.92 -6.79
CA TRP A 164 1.44 2.62 -6.97
C TRP A 164 1.94 2.97 -8.37
N LEU A 165 1.21 2.61 -9.44
CA LEU A 165 1.58 2.94 -10.82
C LEU A 165 1.64 4.45 -11.07
N CYS A 166 0.69 5.21 -10.51
CA CYS A 166 0.72 6.67 -10.60
C CYS A 166 1.99 7.23 -9.94
N LEU A 167 2.36 6.70 -8.77
CA LEU A 167 3.52 7.18 -8.02
C LEU A 167 4.84 6.76 -8.66
N VAL A 168 4.95 5.55 -9.21
CA VAL A 168 6.08 5.11 -10.04
C VAL A 168 6.26 6.07 -11.21
N SER A 169 5.17 6.35 -11.92
CA SER A 169 5.19 7.24 -13.09
C SER A 169 5.57 8.67 -12.69
N ALA A 170 5.05 9.19 -11.58
CA ALA A 170 5.39 10.50 -11.06
C ALA A 170 6.88 10.61 -10.72
N THR A 171 7.43 9.60 -10.03
CA THR A 171 8.86 9.53 -9.70
C THR A 171 9.71 9.44 -10.97
N ALA A 172 9.32 8.61 -11.95
CA ALA A 172 10.04 8.50 -13.22
C ALA A 172 10.08 9.85 -13.96
N VAL A 173 8.94 10.55 -14.06
CA VAL A 173 8.88 11.89 -14.67
C VAL A 173 9.80 12.86 -13.95
N VAL A 174 9.79 12.88 -12.61
CA VAL A 174 10.69 13.74 -11.81
C VAL A 174 12.16 13.43 -12.11
N LEU A 175 12.54 12.14 -12.17
CA LEU A 175 13.91 11.73 -12.41
C LEU A 175 14.37 12.11 -13.82
N ILE A 176 13.56 11.84 -14.85
CA ILE A 176 13.89 12.17 -16.24
C ILE A 176 14.05 13.69 -16.42
N ASN A 177 13.10 14.49 -15.94
CA ASN A 177 13.18 15.95 -16.07
C ASN A 177 14.33 16.54 -15.22
N GLY A 178 14.69 15.90 -14.11
CA GLY A 178 15.84 16.28 -13.29
C GLY A 178 17.20 15.92 -13.92
N LEU A 179 17.24 14.95 -14.83
CA LEU A 179 18.42 14.61 -15.63
C LEU A 179 18.57 15.57 -16.82
N ASP A 180 17.47 15.89 -17.50
CA ASP A 180 17.48 16.76 -18.68
C ASP A 180 17.86 18.21 -18.36
N SER A 181 17.61 18.69 -17.13
CA SER A 181 17.99 20.04 -16.67
C SER A 181 19.48 20.21 -16.33
N LYS A 182 20.28 19.15 -16.47
CA LYS A 182 21.74 19.15 -16.18
C LYS A 182 22.62 19.07 -17.43
N HIS A 183 22.03 19.15 -18.63
CA HIS A 183 22.73 19.19 -19.92
C HIS A 183 22.31 20.42 -20.72
#